data_AF-A0A397U3P1-F1
#
_entry.id   AF-A0A397U3P1-F1
#
_cell.length_a   1.000
_cell.length_b   1.000
_cell.length_c   1.000
_cell.angle_alpha   90.00
_cell.angle_beta   90.00
_cell.angle_gamma   90.00
#
_symmetry.space_group_name_H-M   'P 1'
#
loop_
_entity.id
_entity.type
_entity.pdbx_description
1 polymer ?
#
loop_
_entity_poly.entity_id
_entity_poly.type
_entity_poly.pdbx_seq_one_letter_code
_entity_poly.pdbx_strand_id
1 'polypeptide(L)'
;MKELVDILEMIKKITKELSGQNYITISIVYPAIYKLIRFLKVLVPSTIISNYNESDDEDFQEDNYIDEIYNEIPDDQERDEILFNNNGKKRKINIKNPINTDNLLDKICETFLSSLEKYWNLPSDIGLLATILDPRFKQMTNFDSTIIHKAKTLLQTKYTNLKAQTQNLNNNEENVQIENTESEDLSSPNTMESLLDDLYEDISFEEIESDELEKYLNLPSKKYDPLLW
;
A
#
# COMPACT_ATOMS: atom_id res chain seq x y z
N MET A 1 -6.51 -25.63 11.95
CA MET A 1 -7.57 -25.47 10.92
C MET A 1 -8.38 -24.19 11.12
N LYS A 2 -8.88 -23.88 12.33
CA LYS A 2 -9.59 -22.62 12.60
C LYS A 2 -8.76 -21.37 12.24
N GLU A 3 -7.48 -21.34 12.61
CA GLU A 3 -6.58 -20.23 12.29
C GLU A 3 -6.42 -20.00 10.77
N LEU A 4 -6.37 -21.08 9.98
CA LEU A 4 -6.33 -20.98 8.52
C LEU A 4 -7.63 -20.38 7.96
N VAL A 5 -8.78 -20.78 8.50
CA VAL A 5 -10.07 -20.18 8.13
C VAL A 5 -10.09 -18.70 8.48
N ASP A 6 -9.58 -18.32 9.66
CA ASP A 6 -9.50 -16.92 10.10
C ASP A 6 -8.61 -16.08 9.16
N ILE A 7 -7.48 -16.61 8.69
CA ILE A 7 -6.61 -15.98 7.69
C ILE A 7 -7.37 -15.75 6.37
N LEU A 8 -7.95 -16.82 5.82
CA LEU A 8 -8.65 -16.76 4.54
C LEU A 8 -9.87 -15.84 4.61
N GLU A 9 -10.57 -15.81 5.75
CA GLU A 9 -11.69 -14.90 5.97
C GLU A 9 -11.24 -13.42 5.98
N MET A 10 -10.12 -13.11 6.61
CA MET A 10 -9.59 -11.75 6.62
C MET A 10 -9.13 -11.31 5.23
N ILE A 11 -8.44 -12.18 4.48
CA ILE A 11 -8.06 -11.91 3.09
C ILE A 11 -9.31 -11.67 2.25
N LYS A 12 -10.33 -12.54 2.36
CA LYS A 12 -11.61 -12.38 1.66
C LYS A 12 -12.29 -11.05 1.98
N LYS A 13 -12.28 -10.61 3.25
CA LYS A 13 -12.86 -9.31 3.65
C LYS A 13 -12.14 -8.17 2.96
N ILE A 14 -10.81 -8.14 3.02
CA ILE A 14 -9.99 -7.09 2.41
C ILE A 14 -10.17 -7.09 0.88
N THR A 15 -10.08 -8.23 0.22
CA THR A 15 -10.20 -8.30 -1.24
C THR A 15 -11.61 -7.96 -1.70
N LYS A 16 -12.66 -8.36 -0.98
CA LYS A 16 -14.04 -7.96 -1.28
C LYS A 16 -14.22 -6.44 -1.14
N GLU A 17 -13.66 -5.85 -0.09
CA GLU A 17 -13.78 -4.43 0.17
C GLU A 17 -12.99 -3.61 -0.86
N LEU A 18 -11.77 -4.04 -1.22
CA LEU A 18 -11.00 -3.39 -2.27
C LEU A 18 -11.64 -3.57 -3.66
N SER A 19 -12.03 -4.79 -4.04
CA SER A 19 -12.65 -5.07 -5.35
C SER A 19 -14.04 -4.44 -5.52
N GLY A 20 -14.75 -4.16 -4.42
CA GLY A 20 -16.05 -3.49 -4.43
C GLY A 20 -15.97 -1.97 -4.59
N GLN A 21 -14.77 -1.38 -4.57
CA GLN A 21 -14.59 0.06 -4.68
C GLN A 21 -14.34 0.46 -6.14
N ASN A 22 -15.13 1.40 -6.64
CA ASN A 22 -14.96 1.94 -8.00
C ASN A 22 -13.61 2.65 -8.17
N TYR A 23 -13.05 3.19 -7.08
CA TYR A 23 -11.77 3.89 -7.07
C TYR A 23 -10.93 3.46 -5.87
N ILE A 24 -10.02 2.52 -6.10
CA ILE A 24 -9.05 2.09 -5.09
C ILE A 24 -7.92 3.12 -5.03
N THR A 25 -7.72 3.74 -3.86
CA THR A 25 -6.62 4.69 -3.61
C THR A 25 -5.55 4.08 -2.73
N ILE A 26 -4.29 4.50 -2.90
CA ILE A 26 -3.16 4.06 -2.05
C ILE A 26 -3.45 4.34 -0.57
N SER A 27 -4.15 5.43 -0.26
CA SER A 27 -4.57 5.80 1.10
C SER A 27 -5.50 4.78 1.78
N ILE A 28 -6.19 3.93 1.01
CA ILE A 28 -7.02 2.81 1.51
C ILE A 28 -6.21 1.51 1.51
N VAL A 29 -5.50 1.23 0.41
CA VAL A 29 -4.78 -0.04 0.25
C VAL A 29 -3.65 -0.16 1.25
N TYR A 30 -2.89 0.91 1.47
CA TYR A 30 -1.72 0.86 2.35
C TYR A 30 -2.10 0.50 3.81
N PRO A 31 -3.10 1.14 4.44
CA PRO A 31 -3.60 0.69 5.75
C PRO A 31 -4.15 -0.75 5.75
N ALA A 32 -4.86 -1.17 4.70
CA ALA A 32 -5.41 -2.51 4.61
C ALA A 32 -4.32 -3.58 4.56
N ILE A 33 -3.30 -3.39 3.71
CA ILE A 33 -2.15 -4.28 3.60
C ILE A 33 -1.32 -4.27 4.89
N TYR A 34 -1.09 -3.09 5.48
CA TYR A 34 -0.39 -3.00 6.77
C TYR A 34 -1.10 -3.82 7.87
N LYS A 35 -2.43 -3.74 7.94
CA LYS A 35 -3.24 -4.52 8.88
C LYS A 35 -3.16 -6.02 8.60
N LEU A 36 -3.18 -6.44 7.33
CA LEU A 36 -3.01 -7.83 6.90
C LEU A 36 -1.66 -8.39 7.33
N ILE A 37 -0.56 -7.68 7.04
CA ILE A 37 0.80 -8.06 7.42
C ILE A 37 0.91 -8.22 8.93
N ARG A 38 0.40 -7.24 9.69
CA ARG A 38 0.43 -7.28 11.16
C ARG A 38 -0.30 -8.51 11.71
N PHE A 39 -1.46 -8.82 11.17
CA PHE A 39 -2.22 -10.00 11.57
C PHE A 39 -1.49 -11.31 11.25
N LEU A 40 -0.92 -11.44 10.04
CA LEU A 40 -0.13 -12.62 9.67
C LEU A 40 1.08 -12.80 10.59
N LYS A 41 1.79 -11.71 10.92
CA LYS A 41 2.94 -11.75 11.85
C LYS A 41 2.58 -12.19 13.27
N VAL A 42 1.35 -11.93 13.73
CA VAL A 42 0.88 -12.40 15.04
C VAL A 42 0.63 -13.91 15.04
N LEU A 43 0.26 -14.48 13.89
CA LEU A 43 -0.05 -15.90 13.75
C LEU A 43 1.20 -16.78 13.55
N VAL A 44 2.34 -16.20 13.15
CA VAL A 44 3.62 -16.93 13.03
C VAL A 44 4.34 -16.92 14.39
N PRO A 45 4.65 -18.07 15.00
CA PRO A 45 5.50 -18.14 16.19
C PRO A 45 6.87 -17.52 15.88
N SER A 46 7.33 -16.63 16.76
CA SER A 46 8.47 -15.72 16.64
C SER A 46 9.87 -16.35 16.45
N THR A 47 9.98 -17.58 15.97
CA THR A 47 11.24 -18.32 15.87
C THR A 47 12.06 -18.01 14.61
N ILE A 48 11.55 -17.23 13.65
CA ILE A 48 12.26 -16.89 12.41
C ILE A 48 12.18 -15.37 12.10
N ILE A 49 12.16 -14.51 13.13
CA ILE A 49 12.27 -13.05 12.93
C ILE A 49 13.74 -12.59 12.98
N SER A 50 14.68 -13.44 13.38
CA SER A 50 16.11 -13.13 13.33
C SER A 50 16.72 -13.50 11.97
N ASN A 51 16.48 -12.66 10.96
CA ASN A 51 17.42 -12.35 9.86
C ASN A 51 16.80 -11.42 8.81
N TYR A 52 16.03 -10.41 9.24
CA TYR A 52 15.75 -9.26 8.38
C TYR A 52 16.94 -8.28 8.46
N ASN A 53 18.09 -8.71 7.94
CA ASN A 53 19.14 -7.80 7.49
C ASN A 53 19.09 -7.79 5.96
N GLU A 54 19.14 -6.58 5.39
CA GLU A 54 19.36 -6.34 3.97
C GLU A 54 20.57 -7.13 3.45
N SER A 55 20.31 -8.26 2.82
CA SER A 55 20.90 -8.76 1.57
C SER A 55 20.66 -10.26 1.49
N ASP A 56 19.98 -10.70 0.44
CA ASP A 56 20.61 -11.50 -0.60
C ASP A 56 19.51 -11.95 -1.57
N ASP A 57 19.81 -11.79 -2.85
CA ASP A 57 19.04 -12.31 -3.96
C ASP A 57 18.93 -13.84 -3.83
N GLU A 58 17.85 -14.32 -3.21
CA GLU A 58 17.39 -15.70 -3.42
C GLU A 58 16.19 -15.69 -4.36
N ASP A 59 16.50 -16.12 -5.58
CA ASP A 59 15.62 -16.34 -6.72
C ASP A 59 14.35 -17.10 -6.29
N PHE A 60 13.26 -16.35 -6.10
CA PHE A 60 11.94 -16.88 -5.83
C PHE A 60 11.48 -17.70 -7.05
N GLN A 61 11.75 -19.01 -7.06
CA GLN A 61 11.20 -19.89 -8.08
C GLN A 61 9.67 -19.78 -8.09
N GLU A 62 9.17 -19.27 -9.20
CA GLU A 62 7.80 -18.90 -9.49
C GLU A 62 6.93 -20.14 -9.78
N ASP A 63 6.98 -21.11 -8.88
CA ASP A 63 6.45 -22.45 -9.12
C ASP A 63 5.38 -22.80 -8.07
N ASN A 64 4.19 -22.17 -8.11
CA ASN A 64 2.99 -22.65 -7.40
C ASN A 64 1.67 -22.01 -7.89
N TYR A 65 1.41 -22.01 -9.21
CA TYR A 65 0.02 -21.93 -9.69
C TYR A 65 -0.47 -23.34 -9.99
N ILE A 66 -1.42 -23.82 -9.17
CA ILE A 66 -2.02 -25.15 -9.29
C ILE A 66 -3.13 -25.10 -10.34
N ASP A 67 -2.84 -25.50 -11.57
CA ASP A 67 -3.87 -25.94 -12.52
C ASP A 67 -4.09 -27.46 -12.28
N GLU A 68 -5.06 -27.75 -11.42
CA GLU A 68 -5.39 -29.12 -10.96
C GLU A 68 -6.13 -29.91 -12.05
N ILE A 69 -5.38 -30.63 -12.89
CA ILE A 69 -5.94 -31.67 -13.78
C ILE A 69 -5.60 -33.05 -13.20
N TYR A 70 -6.58 -33.70 -12.58
CA TYR A 70 -6.49 -35.09 -12.13
C TYR A 70 -6.67 -36.04 -13.31
N ASN A 71 -5.76 -37.00 -13.48
CA ASN A 71 -5.96 -38.09 -14.43
C ASN A 71 -6.38 -39.35 -13.67
N GLU A 72 -7.46 -40.01 -14.09
CA GLU A 72 -7.88 -41.31 -13.56
C GLU A 72 -6.80 -42.37 -13.85
N ILE A 73 -6.43 -43.12 -12.81
CA ILE A 73 -5.53 -44.27 -12.96
C ILE A 73 -6.39 -45.49 -13.37
N PRO A 74 -5.96 -46.29 -14.36
CA PRO A 74 -6.66 -47.52 -14.73
C PRO A 74 -6.83 -48.46 -13.54
N ASP A 75 -7.95 -49.19 -13.47
CA ASP A 75 -8.37 -50.07 -12.37
C ASP A 75 -7.38 -51.20 -12.00
N ASP A 76 -6.30 -51.38 -12.77
CA ASP A 76 -5.29 -52.42 -12.61
C ASP A 76 -4.03 -52.00 -11.82
N GLN A 77 -3.90 -50.71 -11.45
CA GLN A 77 -2.83 -50.20 -10.58
C GLN A 77 -3.31 -49.93 -9.16
N GLU A 78 -2.37 -49.86 -8.18
CA GLU A 78 -2.71 -49.60 -6.77
C GLU A 78 -3.61 -48.37 -6.63
N ARG A 79 -4.84 -48.57 -6.15
CA ARG A 79 -5.87 -47.54 -5.94
C ARG A 79 -5.48 -46.40 -4.98
N ASP A 80 -4.29 -46.49 -4.39
CA ASP A 80 -3.77 -45.55 -3.42
C ASP A 80 -2.69 -44.64 -4.01
N GLU A 81 -2.56 -44.59 -5.34
CA GLU A 81 -1.73 -43.61 -6.04
C GLU A 81 -2.60 -42.60 -6.76
N ILE A 82 -2.17 -41.34 -6.79
CA ILE A 82 -2.72 -40.31 -7.65
C ILE A 82 -1.57 -39.65 -8.42
N LEU A 83 -1.83 -39.37 -9.70
CA LEU A 83 -0.89 -38.72 -10.61
C LEU A 83 -1.27 -37.25 -10.78
N PHE A 84 -0.43 -36.36 -10.29
CA PHE A 84 -0.61 -34.92 -10.41
C PHE A 84 0.44 -34.37 -11.34
N ASN A 85 0.03 -33.41 -12.16
CA ASN A 85 0.95 -32.61 -12.95
C ASN A 85 1.30 -31.35 -12.15
N ASN A 86 2.55 -31.26 -11.68
CA ASN A 86 3.08 -30.01 -11.12
C ASN A 86 4.18 -29.53 -12.08
N ASN A 87 3.93 -28.40 -12.77
CA ASN A 87 4.84 -27.75 -13.72
C ASN A 87 5.37 -28.70 -14.81
N GLY A 88 4.49 -29.50 -15.40
CA GLY A 88 4.82 -30.46 -16.47
C GLY A 88 5.43 -31.78 -15.97
N LYS A 89 5.71 -31.93 -14.67
CA LYS A 89 6.27 -33.15 -14.07
C LYS A 89 5.18 -33.93 -13.36
N LYS A 90 4.97 -35.17 -13.81
CA LYS A 90 4.05 -36.13 -13.16
C LYS A 90 4.66 -36.62 -11.86
N ARG A 91 4.02 -36.33 -10.72
CA ARG A 91 4.39 -36.89 -9.41
C ARG A 91 3.38 -37.95 -9.00
N LYS A 92 3.87 -39.03 -8.38
CA LYS A 92 3.07 -40.05 -7.71
C LYS A 92 2.98 -39.70 -6.23
N ILE A 93 1.79 -39.53 -5.68
CA ILE A 93 1.59 -39.43 -4.22
C ILE A 93 0.87 -40.69 -3.77
N ASN A 94 1.44 -41.32 -2.76
CA ASN A 94 0.86 -42.46 -2.08
C ASN A 94 -0.09 -41.94 -0.99
N ILE A 95 -1.39 -42.23 -1.11
CA ILE A 95 -2.43 -41.81 -0.17
C ILE A 95 -2.70 -42.84 0.94
N LYS A 96 -1.93 -43.94 1.02
CA LYS A 96 -2.02 -44.93 2.11
C LYS A 96 -1.76 -44.31 3.49
N ASN A 97 -0.96 -43.25 3.54
CA ASN A 97 -0.62 -42.53 4.76
C ASN A 97 -1.24 -41.13 4.76
N PRO A 98 -1.76 -40.65 5.91
CA PRO A 98 -2.22 -39.27 6.01
C PRO A 98 -1.08 -38.30 5.68
N ILE A 99 -1.40 -37.26 4.94
CA ILE A 99 -0.47 -36.18 4.63
C ILE A 99 -0.01 -35.55 5.95
N ASN A 100 1.30 -35.37 6.09
CA ASN A 100 1.83 -34.64 7.22
C ASN A 100 1.43 -33.15 7.12
N THR A 101 0.62 -32.67 8.06
CA THR A 101 0.15 -31.28 8.15
C THR A 101 0.94 -30.43 9.15
N ASP A 102 2.03 -30.95 9.70
CA ASP A 102 2.88 -30.24 10.65
C ASP A 102 3.43 -28.95 10.04
N ASN A 103 3.34 -27.85 10.80
CA ASN A 103 3.77 -26.50 10.42
C ASN A 103 3.17 -25.99 9.10
N LEU A 104 2.05 -26.56 8.63
CA LEU A 104 1.38 -26.10 7.41
C LEU A 104 0.93 -24.65 7.53
N LEU A 105 0.46 -24.25 8.71
CA LEU A 105 0.04 -22.88 8.97
C LEU A 105 1.21 -21.89 8.81
N ASP A 106 2.37 -22.23 9.38
CA ASP A 106 3.58 -21.40 9.30
C ASP A 106 4.01 -21.22 7.84
N LYS A 107 4.06 -22.33 7.08
CA LYS A 107 4.39 -22.30 5.65
C LYS A 107 3.42 -21.43 4.85
N ILE A 108 2.12 -21.50 5.16
CA ILE A 108 1.10 -20.67 4.50
C ILE A 108 1.32 -19.20 4.83
N CYS A 109 1.52 -18.86 6.10
CA CYS A 109 1.78 -17.50 6.54
C CYS A 109 3.07 -16.93 5.93
N GLU A 110 4.16 -17.69 5.93
CA GLU A 110 5.42 -17.35 5.28
C GLU A 110 5.21 -17.10 3.78
N THR A 111 4.55 -18.02 3.08
CA THR A 111 4.25 -17.87 1.65
C THR A 111 3.44 -16.61 1.36
N PHE A 112 2.44 -16.29 2.20
CA PHE A 112 1.67 -15.06 2.06
C PHE A 112 2.51 -13.81 2.33
N LEU A 113 3.33 -13.82 3.38
CA LEU A 113 4.21 -12.69 3.71
C LEU A 113 5.22 -12.45 2.58
N SER A 114 5.87 -13.49 2.06
CA SER A 114 6.81 -13.36 0.95
C SER A 114 6.12 -12.92 -0.34
N SER A 115 4.91 -13.40 -0.61
CA SER A 115 4.12 -12.93 -1.76
C SER A 115 3.77 -11.45 -1.63
N LEU A 116 3.37 -11.01 -0.44
CA LEU A 116 3.13 -9.59 -0.17
C LEU A 116 4.41 -8.77 -0.34
N GLU A 117 5.56 -9.23 0.14
CA GLU A 117 6.84 -8.55 -0.07
C GLU A 117 7.21 -8.45 -1.56
N LYS A 118 7.03 -9.53 -2.33
CA LYS A 118 7.32 -9.56 -3.78
C LYS A 118 6.41 -8.64 -4.58
N TYR A 119 5.09 -8.71 -4.36
CA TYR A 119 4.10 -8.02 -5.20
C TYR A 119 3.69 -6.63 -4.68
N TRP A 120 3.83 -6.37 -3.37
CA TRP A 120 3.53 -5.08 -2.74
C TRP A 120 4.81 -4.30 -2.42
N ASN A 121 5.64 -4.07 -3.44
CA ASN A 121 6.84 -3.25 -3.33
C ASN A 121 6.54 -1.74 -3.43
N LEU A 122 5.60 -1.25 -2.63
CA LEU A 122 5.30 0.18 -2.56
C LEU A 122 6.25 0.85 -1.56
N PRO A 123 7.01 1.90 -1.94
CA PRO A 123 7.84 2.64 -1.01
C PRO A 123 7.02 3.11 0.19
N SER A 124 7.48 2.75 1.40
CA SER A 124 6.77 3.04 2.65
C SER A 124 6.39 4.52 2.76
N ASP A 125 7.27 5.42 2.35
CA ASP A 125 7.05 6.87 2.47
C ASP A 125 5.87 7.36 1.61
N ILE A 126 5.68 6.79 0.40
CA ILE A 126 4.55 7.12 -0.47
C ILE A 126 3.25 6.66 0.17
N GLY A 127 3.21 5.42 0.67
CA GLY A 127 2.05 4.87 1.36
C GLY A 127 1.68 5.67 2.62
N LEU A 128 2.68 6.06 3.41
CA LEU A 128 2.50 6.87 4.61
C LEU A 128 1.99 8.27 4.28
N LEU A 129 2.58 8.94 3.30
CA LEU A 129 2.14 10.26 2.84
C LEU A 129 0.72 10.21 2.29
N ALA A 130 0.41 9.25 1.43
CA ALA A 130 -0.95 9.08 0.90
C ALA A 130 -1.97 8.82 2.02
N THR A 131 -1.61 8.03 3.03
CA THR A 131 -2.49 7.73 4.17
C THR A 131 -2.73 8.97 5.04
N ILE A 132 -1.68 9.72 5.38
CA ILE A 132 -1.80 10.88 6.28
C ILE A 132 -2.49 12.08 5.60
N LEU A 133 -2.34 12.21 4.28
CA LEU A 133 -2.99 13.26 3.47
C LEU A 133 -4.46 12.96 3.15
N ASP A 134 -4.93 11.74 3.36
CA ASP A 134 -6.34 11.40 3.19
C ASP A 134 -7.12 11.74 4.47
N PRO A 135 -8.11 12.65 4.44
CA PRO A 135 -8.87 13.05 5.63
C PRO A 135 -9.57 11.88 6.35
N ARG A 136 -9.83 10.77 5.65
CA ARG A 136 -10.45 9.56 6.20
C ARG A 136 -9.46 8.73 7.03
N PHE A 137 -8.19 8.71 6.62
CA PHE A 137 -7.14 7.87 7.22
C PHE A 137 -6.07 8.65 7.98
N LYS A 138 -6.12 9.99 7.99
CA LYS A 138 -5.11 10.86 8.63
C LYS A 138 -4.81 10.57 10.10
N GLN A 139 -5.76 9.99 10.84
CA GLN A 139 -5.56 9.59 12.23
C GLN A 139 -4.67 8.35 12.37
N MET A 140 -4.52 7.56 11.30
CA MET A 140 -3.65 6.39 11.23
C MET A 140 -3.85 5.41 12.40
N THR A 141 -5.10 5.22 12.83
CA THR A 141 -5.45 4.46 14.05
C THR A 141 -4.98 2.99 14.05
N ASN A 142 -4.71 2.42 12.88
CA ASN A 142 -4.24 1.03 12.74
C ASN A 142 -2.72 0.89 12.83
N PHE A 143 -1.97 1.99 12.85
CA PHE A 143 -0.52 2.01 12.82
C PHE A 143 0.07 2.19 14.22
N ASP A 144 1.30 1.71 14.41
CA ASP A 144 2.05 1.92 15.64
C ASP A 144 2.55 3.37 15.75
N SER A 145 2.73 3.85 16.98
CA SER A 145 3.14 5.24 17.27
C SER A 145 4.41 5.66 16.52
N THR A 146 5.36 4.74 16.35
CA THR A 146 6.60 4.97 15.59
C THR A 146 6.34 5.28 14.12
N ILE A 147 5.39 4.58 13.50
CA ILE A 147 5.02 4.77 12.10
C ILE A 147 4.23 6.07 11.93
N ILE A 148 3.33 6.37 12.88
CA ILE A 148 2.59 7.63 12.89
C ILE A 148 3.57 8.82 12.99
N HIS A 149 4.56 8.73 13.89
CA HIS A 149 5.60 9.73 14.01
C HIS A 149 6.39 9.88 12.70
N LYS A 150 6.82 8.76 12.09
CA LYS A 150 7.52 8.78 10.78
C LYS A 150 6.68 9.48 9.71
N ALA A 151 5.39 9.18 9.61
CA ALA A 151 4.49 9.81 8.62
C ALA A 151 4.37 11.32 8.83
N LYS A 152 4.24 11.77 10.09
CA LYS A 152 4.20 13.21 10.43
C LYS A 152 5.51 13.91 10.08
N THR A 153 6.66 13.32 10.45
CA THR A 153 7.97 13.87 10.10
C THR A 153 8.15 13.97 8.58
N LEU A 154 7.80 12.91 7.84
CA LEU A 154 7.86 12.92 6.37
C LEU A 154 7.02 14.04 5.77
N LEU A 155 5.78 14.21 6.25
CA LEU A 155 4.87 15.25 5.79
C LEU A 155 5.43 16.64 6.08
N GLN A 156 5.93 16.86 7.29
CA GLN A 156 6.53 18.14 7.68
C GLN A 156 7.77 18.47 6.87
N THR A 157 8.68 17.52 6.68
CA THR A 157 9.86 17.70 5.82
C THR A 157 9.47 18.01 4.38
N LYS A 158 8.50 17.30 3.81
CA LYS A 158 8.01 17.56 2.44
C LYS A 158 7.39 18.95 2.32
N TYR A 159 6.54 19.34 3.27
CA TYR A 159 5.90 20.65 3.30
C TYR A 159 6.92 21.78 3.40
N THR A 160 7.86 21.72 4.36
CA THR A 160 8.89 22.76 4.54
C THR A 160 9.77 22.89 3.31
N ASN A 161 10.16 21.78 2.68
CA ASN A 161 10.95 21.81 1.45
C ASN A 161 10.20 22.46 0.29
N LEU A 162 8.92 22.14 0.11
CA LEU A 162 8.09 22.75 -0.93
C LEU A 162 7.88 24.24 -0.67
N LYS A 163 7.57 24.63 0.57
CA LYS A 163 7.43 26.03 0.97
C LYS A 163 8.69 26.85 0.70
N ALA A 164 9.86 26.28 1.01
CA ALA A 164 11.15 26.92 0.71
C ALA A 164 11.41 27.03 -0.81
N GLN A 165 11.02 26.03 -1.61
CA GLN A 165 11.14 26.11 -3.07
C GLN A 165 10.26 27.23 -3.63
N THR A 166 9.00 27.31 -3.22
CA THR A 166 8.06 28.36 -3.67
C THR A 166 8.56 29.77 -3.32
N GLN A 167 9.10 29.96 -2.12
CA GLN A 167 9.69 31.26 -1.75
C GLN A 167 10.91 31.63 -2.60
N ASN A 168 11.77 30.66 -2.93
CA ASN A 168 12.92 30.91 -3.81
C ASN A 168 12.51 31.25 -5.25
N LEU A 169 11.43 30.67 -5.77
CA LEU A 169 10.88 31.00 -7.09
C LEU A 169 10.37 32.45 -7.13
N ASN A 170 9.59 32.85 -6.14
CA ASN A 170 9.04 34.21 -6.07
C ASN A 170 10.14 35.29 -5.95
N ASN A 171 11.21 35.00 -5.20
CA ASN A 171 12.35 35.92 -5.06
C ASN A 171 13.19 36.07 -6.35
N ASN A 172 13.11 35.10 -7.27
CA ASN A 172 13.82 35.16 -8.55
C ASN A 172 13.02 35.93 -9.62
N GLU A 173 11.69 35.98 -9.51
CA GLU A 173 10.84 36.79 -10.40
C GLU A 173 10.96 38.29 -10.09
N GLU A 174 11.23 38.66 -8.83
CA GLU A 174 11.46 40.06 -8.43
C GLU A 174 12.84 40.63 -8.81
N ASN A 175 13.76 39.82 -9.36
CA ASN A 175 15.12 40.23 -9.72
C ASN A 175 15.38 40.41 -11.24
N VAL A 176 14.34 40.41 -12.09
CA VAL A 176 14.50 40.85 -13.48
C VAL A 176 14.51 42.39 -13.52
N GLN A 177 15.69 42.97 -13.31
CA GLN A 177 15.95 44.36 -13.65
C GLN A 177 15.79 44.53 -15.16
N ILE A 178 14.84 45.38 -15.53
CA ILE A 178 14.56 45.82 -16.89
C ILE A 178 15.79 46.56 -17.43
N GLU A 179 16.60 45.89 -18.24
CA GLU A 179 17.42 46.58 -19.24
C GLU A 179 16.59 46.72 -20.51
N ASN A 180 16.31 47.97 -20.87
CA ASN A 180 15.56 48.36 -22.05
C ASN A 180 16.29 47.91 -23.33
N THR A 181 15.66 47.01 -24.08
CA THR A 181 15.89 46.90 -25.53
C THR A 181 14.56 46.69 -26.24
N GLU A 182 14.15 47.72 -26.97
CA GLU A 182 12.98 47.74 -27.84
C GLU A 182 13.10 46.62 -28.91
N SER A 183 12.18 45.65 -28.90
CA SER A 183 11.66 45.02 -30.13
C SER A 183 10.45 44.11 -29.86
N GLU A 184 9.35 44.49 -30.50
CA GLU A 184 8.27 43.67 -31.08
C GLU A 184 7.60 42.59 -30.20
N ASP A 185 6.51 43.03 -29.56
CA ASP A 185 5.16 42.45 -29.64
C ASP A 185 5.03 40.91 -29.70
N LEU A 186 4.96 40.29 -28.52
CA LEU A 186 4.06 39.18 -28.24
C LEU A 186 3.58 39.34 -26.80
N SER A 187 2.35 39.83 -26.64
CA SER A 187 1.62 39.81 -25.37
C SER A 187 1.49 38.36 -24.88
N SER A 188 2.43 37.93 -24.02
CA SER A 188 2.26 36.73 -23.22
C SER A 188 1.13 37.00 -22.22
N PRO A 189 0.07 36.18 -22.14
CA PRO A 189 -1.00 36.39 -21.19
C PRO A 189 -0.46 36.08 -19.79
N ASN A 190 -0.03 37.13 -19.09
CA ASN A 190 0.22 37.07 -17.66
C ASN A 190 -1.10 36.75 -16.93
N THR A 191 -0.98 35.91 -15.90
CA THR A 191 -2.02 35.50 -14.94
C THR A 191 -3.24 34.84 -15.57
N MET A 192 -3.08 33.57 -15.92
CA MET A 192 -4.21 32.65 -15.89
C MET A 192 -4.48 32.38 -14.40
N GLU A 193 -5.34 33.19 -13.77
CA GLU A 193 -6.06 32.76 -12.57
C GLU A 193 -6.52 31.32 -12.82
N SER A 194 -6.19 30.44 -11.89
CA SER A 194 -6.41 29.01 -12.09
C SER A 194 -7.91 28.82 -12.28
N LEU A 195 -8.32 28.02 -13.27
CA LEU A 195 -9.75 27.62 -13.44
C LEU A 195 -10.37 27.03 -12.16
N LEU A 196 -9.54 26.66 -11.19
CA LEU A 196 -9.94 26.15 -9.88
C LEU A 196 -10.15 27.26 -8.84
N ASP A 197 -9.63 28.47 -9.04
CA ASP A 197 -9.79 29.59 -8.10
C ASP A 197 -11.27 30.00 -8.03
N ASP A 198 -12.01 29.94 -9.14
CA ASP A 198 -13.47 30.17 -9.19
C ASP A 198 -14.31 29.09 -8.45
N LEU A 199 -13.73 27.91 -8.17
CA LEU A 199 -14.44 26.79 -7.53
C LEU A 199 -14.31 26.79 -6.01
N TYR A 200 -13.29 27.44 -5.48
CA TYR A 200 -13.13 27.59 -4.04
C TYR A 200 -13.62 29.00 -3.68
N GLU A 201 -14.82 29.10 -3.08
CA GLU A 201 -15.16 30.32 -2.34
C GLU A 201 -13.98 30.64 -1.41
N ASP A 202 -13.57 31.90 -1.35
CA ASP A 202 -12.59 32.40 -0.40
C ASP A 202 -13.06 32.05 1.02
N ILE A 203 -12.70 30.86 1.49
CA ILE A 203 -12.84 30.52 2.89
C ILE A 203 -11.72 31.29 3.56
N SER A 204 -12.00 32.57 3.84
CA SER A 204 -11.17 33.43 4.67
C SER A 204 -11.15 32.82 6.06
N PHE A 205 -10.27 31.85 6.27
CA PHE A 205 -9.88 31.48 7.60
C PHE A 205 -9.10 32.67 8.15
N GLU A 206 -9.54 33.19 9.31
CA GLU A 206 -8.70 34.06 10.11
C GLU A 206 -7.29 33.44 10.17
N GLU A 207 -6.29 34.20 9.75
CA GLU A 207 -4.87 33.87 9.92
C GLU A 207 -4.57 33.81 11.42
N ILE A 208 -4.98 32.70 12.04
CA ILE A 208 -4.32 32.22 13.22
C ILE A 208 -2.98 31.75 12.70
N GLU A 209 -1.91 32.28 13.29
CA GLU A 209 -0.49 31.92 13.14
C GLU A 209 -0.23 30.46 13.59
N SER A 210 -1.12 29.54 13.24
CA SER A 210 -0.94 28.10 13.37
C SER A 210 -0.32 27.59 12.07
N ASP A 211 0.71 26.78 12.18
CA ASP A 211 1.29 26.05 11.06
C ASP A 211 0.16 25.34 10.29
N GLU A 212 0.05 25.60 8.98
CA GLU A 212 -1.00 25.05 8.09
C GLU A 212 -1.11 23.53 8.24
N LEU A 213 0.04 22.89 8.45
CA LEU A 213 0.15 21.47 8.71
C LEU A 213 -0.56 21.05 10.01
N GLU A 214 -0.35 21.78 11.11
CA GLU A 214 -1.04 21.51 12.37
C GLU A 214 -2.55 21.72 12.24
N LYS A 215 -2.97 22.75 11.51
CA LYS A 215 -4.38 23.00 11.20
C LYS A 215 -4.99 21.80 10.47
N TYR A 216 -4.34 21.29 9.42
CA TYR A 216 -4.79 20.11 8.69
C TYR A 216 -4.90 18.86 9.58
N LEU A 217 -3.87 18.60 10.39
CA LEU A 217 -3.85 17.43 11.29
C LEU A 217 -4.92 17.50 12.37
N ASN A 218 -5.30 18.70 12.81
CA ASN A 218 -6.32 18.94 13.84
C ASN A 218 -7.76 18.96 13.28
N LEU A 219 -7.95 19.07 11.97
CA LEU A 219 -9.30 18.96 11.38
C LEU A 219 -9.96 17.62 11.77
N PRO A 220 -11.29 17.55 11.86
CA PRO A 220 -11.97 16.27 12.08
C PRO A 220 -11.71 15.30 10.93
N SER A 221 -11.65 14.00 11.22
CA SER A 221 -11.62 12.97 10.18
C SER A 221 -13.00 12.79 9.57
N LYS A 222 -13.06 12.76 8.24
CA LYS A 222 -14.30 12.47 7.52
C LYS A 222 -14.56 10.96 7.60
N LYS A 223 -15.59 10.56 8.34
CA LYS A 223 -16.13 9.18 8.32
C LYS A 223 -17.29 9.14 7.34
N TYR A 224 -16.98 9.09 6.06
CA TYR A 224 -17.99 8.97 5.02
C TYR A 224 -17.51 7.99 3.96
N ASP A 225 -18.42 7.16 3.47
CA ASP A 225 -18.17 6.30 2.32
C ASP A 225 -18.15 7.19 1.09
N PRO A 226 -17.00 7.37 0.41
CA PRO A 226 -16.88 8.26 -0.75
C PRO A 226 -17.81 7.89 -1.91
N LEU A 227 -18.46 6.72 -1.87
CA LEU A 227 -19.34 6.20 -2.90
C LEU A 227 -20.83 6.30 -2.58
N LEU A 228 -21.20 6.71 -1.37
CA LEU A 228 -22.55 7.21 -1.11
C LEU A 228 -22.55 8.66 -1.63
N TRP A 229 -23.26 8.96 -2.70
CA TRP A 229 -23.48 10.33 -3.15
C TRP A 229 -24.96 10.66 -2.98
#